data_AF-A0A352B1W5-F1
#
_entry.id   AF-A0A352B1W5-F1
#
_cell.length_a   1.000
_cell.length_b   1.000
_cell.length_c   1.000
_cell.angle_alpha   90.00
_cell.angle_beta   90.00
_cell.angle_gamma   90.00
#
_symmetry.space_group_name_H-M   'P 1'
#
loop_
_entity.id
_entity.type
_entity.pdbx_description
1 polymer ?
#
loop_
_entity_poly.entity_id
_entity_poly.type
_entity_poly.pdbx_seq_one_letter_code
_entity_poly.pdbx_strand_id
1 'polypeptide(L)'
;MRLIRRAPLTLFTLAFGYYHATIGLLAWQEYDRKFPEVLTLQLYLVAITWAMLDRKSLKLSAAPTALALVAAALMPLLGAAAIGDEVRTGSETWYVVGVATLMAILAVRQRPVIAFIGTGAMILEVGIWGGIDGLLGSGIVGAILIVITAQAASRTIAQSEVAASTYLAKAISQNASQEAESAARQLAKRRIEQTLATALPVLELISSKAG
;
A
#
# COMPACT_ATOMS: atom_id res chain seq x y z
N MET A 1 15.50 4.08 -13.97
CA MET A 1 14.07 4.13 -14.39
C MET A 1 13.04 3.85 -13.28
N ARG A 2 13.26 2.97 -12.28
CA ARG A 2 12.27 2.69 -11.20
C ARG A 2 12.00 3.85 -10.22
N LEU A 3 12.96 4.76 -10.03
CA LEU A 3 12.84 5.91 -9.11
C LEU A 3 11.86 6.99 -9.60
N ILE A 4 11.84 7.25 -10.91
CA ILE A 4 10.99 8.29 -11.53
C ILE A 4 9.49 7.93 -11.41
N ARG A 5 9.15 6.63 -11.48
CA ARG A 5 7.75 6.16 -11.47
C ARG A 5 7.05 6.26 -10.10
N ARG A 6 7.79 6.44 -9.00
CA ARG A 6 7.25 6.49 -7.62
C ARG A 6 7.41 7.85 -6.94
N ALA A 7 8.13 8.77 -7.57
CA ALA A 7 8.34 10.12 -7.07
C ALA A 7 7.02 10.90 -6.88
N PRO A 8 6.04 10.85 -7.81
CA PRO A 8 4.77 11.56 -7.63
C PRO A 8 3.98 11.06 -6.42
N LEU A 9 3.93 9.74 -6.20
CA LEU A 9 3.23 9.15 -5.06
C LEU A 9 3.90 9.55 -3.75
N THR A 10 5.24 9.49 -3.70
CA THR A 10 6.01 9.90 -2.52
C THR A 10 5.82 11.38 -2.22
N LEU A 11 5.88 12.22 -3.25
CA LEU A 11 5.69 13.66 -3.15
C LEU A 11 4.28 13.98 -2.67
N PHE A 12 3.25 13.35 -3.26
CA PHE A 12 1.88 13.53 -2.84
C PHE A 12 1.67 13.11 -1.38
N THR A 13 2.16 11.93 -0.97
CA THR A 13 2.03 11.47 0.42
C THR A 13 2.76 12.38 1.40
N LEU A 14 3.96 12.86 1.06
CA LEU A 14 4.70 13.81 1.91
C LEU A 14 4.02 15.18 1.96
N ALA A 15 3.54 15.69 0.83
CA ALA A 15 2.82 16.97 0.79
C ALA A 15 1.52 16.91 1.60
N PHE A 16 0.74 15.83 1.42
CA PHE A 16 -0.47 15.58 2.20
C PHE A 16 -0.15 15.39 3.70
N GLY A 17 0.92 14.67 4.03
CA GLY A 17 1.36 14.51 5.42
C GLY A 17 1.79 15.82 6.06
N TYR A 18 2.68 16.57 5.41
CA TYR A 18 3.16 17.85 5.91
C TYR A 18 2.07 18.92 5.99
N TYR A 19 1.03 18.83 5.16
CA TYR A 19 -0.16 19.68 5.29
C TYR A 19 -0.78 19.60 6.69
N HIS A 20 -0.82 18.43 7.33
CA HIS A 20 -1.33 18.32 8.71
C HIS A 20 -0.44 19.05 9.72
N ALA A 21 0.88 18.96 9.58
CA ALA A 21 1.81 19.73 10.41
C ALA A 21 1.63 21.24 10.20
N THR A 22 1.35 21.67 8.95
CA THR A 22 1.03 23.06 8.65
C THR A 22 -0.23 23.53 9.36
N ILE A 23 -1.29 22.71 9.43
CA ILE A 23 -2.50 23.04 10.21
C ILE A 23 -2.12 23.27 11.68
N GLY A 24 -1.35 22.36 12.27
CA GLY A 24 -0.91 22.49 13.66
C GLY A 24 -0.09 23.77 13.90
N LEU A 25 0.79 24.12 12.97
CA LEU A 25 1.54 25.38 13.00
C LEU A 25 0.65 26.62 12.85
N LEU A 26 -0.42 26.55 12.06
CA LEU A 26 -1.36 27.67 11.90
C LEU A 26 -2.23 27.85 13.14
N ALA A 27 -2.55 26.77 13.85
CA ALA A 27 -3.22 26.78 15.15
C ALA A 27 -2.30 27.25 16.30
N TRP A 28 -1.10 27.76 16.02
CA TRP A 28 -0.09 28.04 17.04
C TRP A 28 -0.60 28.91 18.18
N GLN A 29 -1.44 29.90 17.91
CA GLN A 29 -1.97 30.80 18.95
C GLN A 29 -3.01 30.14 19.86
N GLU A 30 -3.64 29.06 19.40
CA GLU A 30 -4.76 28.39 20.07
C GLU A 30 -4.31 27.42 21.16
N TYR A 31 -3.03 27.06 21.24
CA TYR A 31 -2.50 26.17 22.29
C TYR A 31 -2.24 26.91 23.61
N ASP A 32 -2.71 26.39 24.74
CA ASP A 32 -2.36 26.93 26.05
C ASP A 32 -0.86 26.76 26.35
N ARG A 33 -0.29 25.62 25.94
CA ARG A 33 1.11 25.27 26.18
C ARG A 33 1.81 24.98 24.86
N LYS A 34 2.77 25.82 24.48
CA LYS A 34 3.48 25.69 23.20
C LYS A 34 4.52 24.56 23.18
N PHE A 35 5.13 24.25 24.33
CA PHE A 35 6.22 23.27 24.40
C PHE A 35 5.79 21.84 24.02
N PRO A 36 4.66 21.29 24.54
CA PRO A 36 4.17 19.99 24.09
C PRO A 36 3.89 19.95 22.58
N GLU A 37 3.35 21.03 22.01
CA GLU A 37 3.07 21.10 20.57
C GLU A 37 4.33 21.03 19.71
N VAL A 38 5.42 21.69 20.13
CA VAL A 38 6.72 21.58 19.43
C VAL A 38 7.18 20.12 19.40
N LEU A 39 7.01 19.38 20.48
CA LEU A 39 7.35 17.96 20.53
C LEU A 39 6.45 17.13 19.62
N THR A 40 5.14 17.40 19.59
CA THR A 40 4.17 16.76 18.69
C THR A 40 4.57 16.94 17.23
N LEU A 41 4.87 18.17 16.82
CA LEU A 41 5.30 18.52 15.45
C LEU A 41 6.61 17.83 15.08
N GLN A 42 7.62 17.89 15.94
CA GLN A 42 8.92 17.26 15.69
C GLN A 42 8.77 15.74 15.55
N LEU A 43 8.06 15.10 16.48
CA LEU A 43 7.84 13.66 16.48
C LEU A 43 7.12 13.22 15.20
N TYR A 44 6.07 13.94 14.81
CA TYR A 44 5.33 13.67 13.59
C TYR A 44 6.20 13.81 12.33
N LEU A 45 6.89 14.93 12.18
CA LEU A 45 7.72 15.21 11.00
C LEU A 45 8.86 14.20 10.85
N VAL A 46 9.51 13.82 11.95
CA VAL A 46 10.55 12.78 11.91
C VAL A 46 9.94 11.43 11.55
N ALA A 47 8.83 11.03 12.19
CA ALA A 47 8.18 9.75 11.94
C ALA A 47 7.72 9.61 10.49
N ILE A 48 7.01 10.61 9.95
CA ILE A 48 6.47 10.53 8.58
C ILE A 48 7.58 10.56 7.54
N THR A 49 8.59 11.41 7.73
CA THR A 49 9.72 11.52 6.82
C THR A 49 10.49 10.21 6.81
N TRP A 50 10.80 9.64 7.98
CA TRP A 50 11.54 8.38 8.05
C TRP A 50 10.75 7.20 7.48
N ALA A 51 9.45 7.09 7.79
CA ALA A 51 8.60 6.05 7.22
C ALA A 51 8.54 6.10 5.68
N MET A 52 8.58 7.31 5.11
CA MET A 52 8.59 7.52 3.65
C MET A 52 9.96 7.30 3.01
N LEU A 53 11.05 7.64 3.70
CA LEU A 53 12.41 7.46 3.21
C LEU A 53 12.90 6.02 3.33
N ASP A 54 12.34 5.20 4.23
CA ASP A 54 12.63 3.78 4.27
C ASP A 54 12.12 3.11 3.00
N ARG A 55 13.02 2.75 2.08
CA ARG A 55 12.69 2.20 0.76
C ARG A 55 13.22 0.79 0.53
N LYS A 56 13.67 0.12 1.59
CA LYS A 56 14.34 -1.19 1.50
C LYS A 56 13.42 -2.28 0.94
N SER A 57 12.15 -2.27 1.31
CA SER A 57 11.17 -3.25 0.84
C SER A 57 9.74 -2.71 0.88
N LEU A 58 8.79 -3.47 0.30
CA LEU A 58 7.37 -3.17 0.43
C LEU A 58 6.94 -3.14 1.91
N LYS A 59 7.44 -4.07 2.71
CA LYS A 59 7.23 -4.11 4.16
C LYS A 59 8.11 -3.09 4.85
N LEU A 60 7.50 -2.20 5.63
CA LEU A 60 8.24 -1.20 6.40
C LEU A 60 9.18 -1.86 7.41
N SER A 61 10.41 -1.36 7.52
CA SER A 61 11.39 -1.85 8.49
C SER A 61 10.96 -1.58 9.93
N ALA A 62 11.49 -2.34 10.89
CA ALA A 62 11.00 -2.34 12.26
C ALA A 62 11.19 -0.97 12.96
N ALA A 63 12.31 -0.28 12.73
CA ALA A 63 12.61 1.00 13.38
C ALA A 63 11.61 2.13 13.05
N PRO A 64 11.36 2.51 11.78
CA PRO A 64 10.33 3.50 11.46
C PRO A 64 8.92 3.03 11.82
N THR A 65 8.65 1.73 11.81
CA THR A 65 7.37 1.18 12.30
C THR A 65 7.20 1.43 13.80
N ALA A 66 8.24 1.18 14.59
CA ALA A 66 8.23 1.42 16.04
C ALA A 66 8.11 2.90 16.35
N LEU A 67 8.84 3.77 15.64
CA LEU A 67 8.71 5.21 15.81
C LEU A 67 7.30 5.72 15.48
N ALA A 68 6.69 5.22 14.40
CA ALA A 68 5.31 5.58 14.06
C ALA A 68 4.31 5.12 15.14
N LEU A 69 4.54 3.97 15.75
CA LEU A 69 3.71 3.49 16.86
C LEU A 69 3.91 4.34 18.13
N VAL A 70 5.16 4.72 18.44
CA VAL A 70 5.46 5.66 19.53
C VAL A 70 4.80 7.02 19.27
N ALA A 71 4.84 7.52 18.03
CA ALA A 71 4.15 8.74 17.65
C ALA A 71 2.63 8.63 17.85
N ALA A 72 2.03 7.49 17.47
CA ALA A 72 0.61 7.26 17.67
C ALA A 72 0.15 7.29 19.13
N ALA A 73 1.04 6.91 20.08
CA ALA A 73 0.75 6.91 21.51
C ALA A 73 1.16 8.22 22.24
N LEU A 74 2.17 8.94 21.73
CA LEU A 74 2.64 10.17 22.40
C LEU A 74 1.98 11.42 21.85
N MET A 75 1.66 11.47 20.55
CA MET A 75 1.07 12.66 19.94
C MET A 75 -0.28 13.05 20.55
N PRO A 76 -1.21 12.14 20.88
CA PRO A 76 -2.48 12.54 21.49
C PRO A 76 -2.28 13.06 22.92
N LEU A 77 -1.41 12.44 23.71
CA LEU A 77 -1.03 12.94 25.04
C LEU A 77 -0.40 14.34 24.97
N LEU A 78 0.55 14.55 24.06
CA LEU A 78 1.23 15.84 23.88
C LEU A 78 0.27 16.90 23.31
N GLY A 79 -0.59 16.53 22.38
CA GLY A 79 -1.61 17.40 21.80
C GLY A 79 -2.64 17.85 22.84
N ALA A 80 -3.18 16.92 23.62
CA ALA A 80 -4.06 17.23 24.75
C ALA A 80 -3.36 18.17 25.75
N ALA A 81 -2.10 17.90 26.09
CA ALA A 81 -1.31 18.76 26.98
C ALA A 81 -1.01 20.15 26.38
N ALA A 82 -0.94 20.27 25.05
CA ALA A 82 -0.76 21.54 24.35
C ALA A 82 -2.05 22.37 24.36
N ILE A 83 -3.19 21.73 24.12
CA ILE A 83 -4.50 22.37 24.12
C ILE A 83 -4.82 22.88 25.52
N GLY A 84 -4.63 22.06 26.57
CA GLY A 84 -4.88 22.44 27.95
C GLY A 84 -6.12 21.76 28.55
N ASP A 85 -6.62 22.33 29.64
CA ASP A 85 -7.69 21.72 30.44
C ASP A 85 -9.08 21.96 29.82
N GLU A 86 -9.23 23.03 29.03
CA GLU A 86 -10.43 23.30 28.25
C GLU A 86 -10.39 22.49 26.96
N VAL A 87 -11.35 21.57 26.79
CA VAL A 87 -11.46 20.75 25.58
C VAL A 87 -11.87 21.65 24.42
N ARG A 88 -10.92 21.86 23.50
CA ARG A 88 -11.13 22.60 22.25
C ARG A 88 -10.76 21.70 21.07
N THR A 89 -11.57 21.76 20.01
CA THR A 89 -11.37 20.92 18.83
C THR A 89 -11.46 21.72 17.55
N GLY A 90 -10.68 21.32 16.56
CA GLY A 90 -10.55 22.04 15.31
C GLY A 90 -9.16 21.86 14.72
N SER A 91 -8.49 22.97 14.45
CA SER A 91 -7.14 22.98 13.88
C SER A 91 -6.09 22.49 14.90
N GLU A 92 -6.31 22.77 16.18
CA GLU A 92 -5.51 22.34 17.31
C GLU A 92 -5.45 20.82 17.49
N THR A 93 -6.46 20.09 16.99
CA THR A 93 -6.51 18.62 17.00
C THR A 93 -5.91 17.96 15.75
N TRP A 94 -5.10 18.69 14.97
CA TRP A 94 -4.46 18.19 13.73
C TRP A 94 -3.74 16.85 13.90
N TYR A 95 -3.19 16.59 15.09
CA TYR A 95 -2.44 15.39 15.42
C TYR A 95 -3.27 14.11 15.21
N VAL A 96 -4.61 14.17 15.32
CA VAL A 96 -5.50 13.03 15.09
C VAL A 96 -5.41 12.55 13.65
N VAL A 97 -5.54 13.46 12.68
CA VAL A 97 -5.41 13.12 11.26
C VAL A 97 -3.94 12.87 10.90
N GLY A 98 -3.00 13.52 11.58
CA GLY A 98 -1.57 13.22 11.48
C GLY A 98 -1.25 11.76 11.81
N VAL A 99 -1.65 11.29 13.00
CA VAL A 99 -1.48 9.89 13.42
C VAL A 99 -2.19 8.93 12.47
N ALA A 100 -3.43 9.24 12.06
CA ALA A 100 -4.15 8.44 11.07
C ALA A 100 -3.38 8.30 9.74
N THR A 101 -2.72 9.36 9.29
CA THR A 101 -1.88 9.34 8.10
C THR A 101 -0.65 8.44 8.28
N LEU A 102 0.00 8.46 9.44
CA LEU A 102 1.08 7.53 9.77
C LEU A 102 0.58 6.08 9.76
N MET A 103 -0.58 5.81 10.35
CA MET A 103 -1.16 4.46 10.41
C MET A 103 -1.58 3.98 9.02
N ALA A 104 -2.12 4.86 8.17
CA ALA A 104 -2.38 4.58 6.77
C ALA A 104 -1.10 4.19 6.00
N ILE A 105 0.02 4.89 6.23
CA ILE A 105 1.32 4.50 5.66
C ILE A 105 1.70 3.09 6.12
N LEU A 106 1.59 2.77 7.40
CA LEU A 106 1.88 1.44 7.92
C LEU A 106 0.97 0.36 7.30
N ALA A 107 -0.34 0.63 7.18
CA ALA A 107 -1.31 -0.28 6.57
C ALA A 107 -0.96 -0.61 5.10
N VAL A 108 -0.62 0.42 4.31
CA VAL A 108 -0.17 0.26 2.92
C VAL A 108 1.18 -0.47 2.85
N ARG A 109 2.07 -0.23 3.81
CA ARG A 109 3.42 -0.80 3.87
C ARG A 109 3.49 -2.13 4.62
N GLN A 110 2.41 -2.92 4.56
CA GLN A 110 2.34 -4.31 5.07
C GLN A 110 2.54 -4.43 6.60
N ARG A 111 2.11 -3.42 7.38
CA ARG A 111 2.06 -3.45 8.86
C ARG A 111 0.63 -3.18 9.39
N PRO A 112 -0.40 -3.90 8.91
CA PRO A 112 -1.80 -3.58 9.20
C PRO A 112 -2.15 -3.70 10.68
N VAL A 113 -1.67 -4.74 11.36
CA VAL A 113 -1.96 -4.96 12.80
C VAL A 113 -1.46 -3.80 13.64
N ILE A 114 -0.23 -3.34 13.39
CA ILE A 114 0.37 -2.22 14.12
C ILE A 114 -0.38 -0.92 13.81
N ALA A 115 -0.80 -0.73 12.54
CA ALA A 115 -1.60 0.41 12.14
C ALA A 115 -2.92 0.49 12.93
N PHE A 116 -3.64 -0.62 13.06
CA PHE A 116 -4.89 -0.65 13.84
C PHE A 116 -4.66 -0.49 15.34
N ILE A 117 -3.57 -1.04 15.89
CA ILE A 117 -3.21 -0.83 17.30
C ILE A 117 -2.95 0.67 17.57
N GLY A 118 -2.12 1.32 16.76
CA GLY A 118 -1.83 2.75 16.93
C GLY A 118 -3.07 3.63 16.72
N THR A 119 -3.93 3.28 15.75
CA THR A 119 -5.21 3.98 15.54
C THR A 119 -6.14 3.82 16.74
N GLY A 120 -6.24 2.61 17.29
CA GLY A 120 -7.05 2.32 18.47
C GLY A 120 -6.56 3.05 19.71
N ALA A 121 -5.23 3.08 19.95
CA ALA A 121 -4.62 3.84 21.04
C ALA A 121 -4.99 5.34 20.96
N MET A 122 -4.79 5.95 19.78
CA MET A 122 -5.18 7.33 19.54
C MET A 122 -6.67 7.60 19.79
N ILE A 123 -7.57 6.74 19.30
CA ILE A 123 -9.02 6.89 19.52
C ILE A 123 -9.34 6.85 21.02
N LEU A 124 -8.73 5.93 21.76
CA LEU A 124 -8.94 5.81 23.20
C LEU A 124 -8.44 7.04 23.94
N GLU A 125 -7.24 7.52 23.65
CA GLU A 125 -6.66 8.69 24.29
C GLU A 125 -7.48 9.96 24.03
N VAL A 126 -7.89 10.19 22.79
CA VAL A 126 -8.74 11.33 22.43
C VAL A 126 -10.11 11.22 23.10
N GLY A 127 -10.68 10.01 23.20
CA GLY A 127 -11.95 9.79 23.89
C GLY A 127 -11.86 10.00 25.40
N ILE A 128 -10.74 9.62 26.02
CA ILE A 128 -10.49 9.84 27.46
C ILE A 128 -10.31 11.34 27.75
N TRP A 129 -9.60 12.05 26.87
CA TRP A 129 -9.34 13.48 27.05
C TRP A 129 -10.58 14.35 26.75
N GLY A 130 -11.18 14.16 25.58
CA GLY A 130 -12.20 15.06 25.05
C GLY A 130 -13.64 14.60 25.25
N GLY A 131 -13.85 13.39 25.80
CA GLY A 131 -15.17 12.78 25.84
C GLY A 131 -15.75 12.56 24.45
N ILE A 132 -17.07 12.43 24.34
CA ILE A 132 -17.72 12.15 23.04
C ILE A 132 -17.69 13.37 22.11
N ASP A 133 -17.86 14.57 22.65
CA ASP A 133 -17.88 15.82 21.88
C ASP A 133 -16.49 16.13 21.34
N GLY A 134 -15.45 16.02 22.19
CA GLY A 134 -14.07 16.16 21.76
C GLY A 134 -13.66 15.10 20.73
N LEU A 135 -14.14 13.87 20.90
CA LEU A 135 -13.87 12.79 19.94
C LEU A 135 -14.45 13.11 18.55
N LEU A 136 -15.71 13.54 18.47
CA LEU A 136 -16.36 13.88 17.19
C LEU A 136 -15.80 15.16 16.57
N GLY A 137 -15.46 16.16 17.38
CA GLY A 137 -14.88 17.43 16.94
C GLY A 137 -13.42 17.32 16.48
N SER A 138 -12.66 16.35 17.00
CA SER A 138 -11.22 16.21 16.74
C SER A 138 -10.83 15.77 15.32
N GLY A 139 -11.82 15.43 14.47
CA GLY A 139 -11.57 14.86 13.14
C GLY A 139 -11.41 13.34 13.12
N ILE A 140 -11.80 12.64 14.20
CA ILE A 140 -11.65 11.18 14.32
C ILE A 140 -12.34 10.39 13.19
N VAL A 141 -13.48 10.90 12.70
CA VAL A 141 -14.24 10.25 11.63
C VAL A 141 -13.41 10.22 10.35
N GLY A 142 -12.77 11.34 10.01
CA GLY A 142 -11.85 11.43 8.88
C GLY A 142 -10.63 10.53 9.07
N ALA A 143 -10.07 10.49 10.28
CA ALA A 143 -8.95 9.63 10.63
C ALA A 143 -9.27 8.13 10.41
N ILE A 144 -10.42 7.66 10.89
CA ILE A 144 -10.86 6.26 10.71
C ILE A 144 -11.02 5.94 9.21
N LEU A 145 -11.66 6.83 8.45
CA LEU A 145 -11.85 6.66 7.01
C LEU A 145 -10.52 6.57 6.26
N ILE A 146 -9.52 7.39 6.63
CA ILE A 146 -8.17 7.34 6.05
C ILE A 146 -7.54 5.97 6.27
N VAL A 147 -7.54 5.47 7.51
CA VAL A 147 -6.88 4.18 7.84
C VAL A 147 -7.59 3.01 7.17
N ILE A 148 -8.92 2.97 7.20
CA ILE A 148 -9.72 1.90 6.57
C ILE A 148 -9.52 1.90 5.05
N THR A 149 -9.57 3.08 4.42
CA THR A 149 -9.35 3.21 2.97
C THR A 149 -7.96 2.74 2.57
N ALA A 150 -6.94 3.16 3.34
CA ALA A 150 -5.56 2.73 3.12
C ALA A 150 -5.40 1.21 3.26
N GLN A 151 -6.05 0.60 4.25
CA GLN A 151 -6.05 -0.85 4.43
C GLN A 151 -6.76 -1.58 3.28
N ALA A 152 -7.88 -1.07 2.81
CA ALA A 152 -8.62 -1.63 1.68
C ALA A 152 -7.75 -1.59 0.41
N ALA A 153 -7.17 -0.43 0.10
CA ALA A 153 -6.26 -0.27 -1.04
C ALA A 153 -5.07 -1.23 -0.97
N SER A 154 -4.46 -1.38 0.21
CA SER A 154 -3.35 -2.32 0.45
C SER A 154 -3.73 -3.77 0.11
N ARG A 155 -4.92 -4.21 0.54
CA ARG A 155 -5.44 -5.55 0.25
C ARG A 155 -5.73 -5.75 -1.23
N THR A 156 -6.37 -4.77 -1.87
CA THR A 156 -6.68 -4.83 -3.31
C THR A 156 -5.42 -4.95 -4.15
N ILE A 157 -4.35 -4.21 -3.81
CA ILE A 157 -3.07 -4.29 -4.51
C ILE A 157 -2.44 -5.67 -4.32
N ALA A 158 -2.39 -6.19 -3.09
CA ALA A 158 -1.83 -7.51 -2.80
C ALA A 158 -2.58 -8.64 -3.54
N GLN A 159 -3.91 -8.57 -3.59
CA GLN A 159 -4.73 -9.52 -4.34
C GLN A 159 -4.48 -9.42 -5.85
N SER A 160 -4.31 -8.20 -6.38
CA SER A 160 -4.02 -7.99 -7.80
C SER A 160 -2.67 -8.57 -8.22
N GLU A 161 -1.65 -8.48 -7.36
CA GLU A 161 -0.33 -9.10 -7.62
C GLU A 161 -0.41 -10.63 -7.68
N VAL A 162 -1.21 -11.25 -6.80
CA VAL A 162 -1.44 -12.71 -6.81
C VAL A 162 -2.22 -13.13 -8.06
N ALA A 163 -3.26 -12.38 -8.42
CA ALA A 163 -4.03 -12.65 -9.64
C ALA A 163 -3.14 -12.54 -10.89
N ALA A 164 -2.37 -11.46 -11.01
CA ALA A 164 -1.48 -11.23 -12.15
C ALA A 164 -0.41 -12.32 -12.28
N SER A 165 0.20 -12.76 -11.18
CA SER A 165 1.20 -13.85 -11.20
C SER A 165 0.58 -15.18 -11.61
N THR A 166 -0.64 -15.47 -11.15
CA THR A 166 -1.39 -16.67 -11.55
C THR A 166 -1.74 -16.66 -13.04
N TYR A 167 -2.22 -15.52 -13.56
CA TYR A 167 -2.50 -15.35 -14.99
C TYR A 167 -1.24 -15.51 -15.84
N LEU A 168 -0.12 -14.93 -15.42
CA LEU A 168 1.16 -15.07 -16.11
C LEU A 168 1.61 -16.53 -16.16
N ALA A 169 1.54 -17.24 -15.02
CA ALA A 169 1.89 -18.67 -14.95
C ALA A 169 1.01 -19.52 -15.87
N LYS A 170 -0.30 -19.26 -15.89
CA LYS A 170 -1.25 -19.94 -16.78
C LYS A 170 -0.94 -19.67 -18.25
N ALA A 171 -0.69 -18.41 -18.62
CA ALA A 171 -0.34 -18.04 -19.99
C ALA A 171 0.94 -18.74 -20.47
N ILE A 172 1.97 -18.82 -19.62
CA ILE A 172 3.22 -19.55 -19.92
C ILE A 172 2.92 -21.04 -20.17
N SER A 173 2.14 -21.68 -19.29
CA SER A 173 1.78 -23.10 -19.46
C SER A 173 0.97 -23.38 -20.74
N GLN A 174 0.05 -22.48 -21.09
CA GLN A 174 -0.78 -22.59 -22.28
C GLN A 174 0.06 -22.41 -23.55
N ASN A 175 0.96 -21.41 -23.58
CA ASN A 175 1.88 -21.21 -24.70
C ASN A 175 2.78 -22.44 -24.91
N ALA A 176 3.34 -22.99 -23.83
CA ALA A 176 4.15 -24.21 -23.90
C ALA A 176 3.37 -25.40 -24.47
N SER A 177 2.10 -25.58 -24.08
CA SER A 177 1.24 -26.64 -24.64
C SER A 177 0.93 -26.44 -26.13
N GLN A 178 0.67 -25.20 -26.56
CA GLN A 178 0.40 -24.87 -27.96
C GLN A 178 1.64 -25.07 -28.83
N GLU A 179 2.82 -24.69 -28.34
CA GLU A 179 4.09 -24.94 -29.03
C GLU A 179 4.33 -26.44 -29.19
N ALA A 180 4.15 -27.24 -28.14
CA ALA A 180 4.28 -28.69 -28.19
C ALA A 180 3.30 -29.34 -29.19
N GLU A 181 2.02 -28.92 -29.17
CA GLU A 181 1.03 -29.38 -30.15
C GLU A 181 1.41 -29.00 -31.58
N SER A 182 1.88 -27.77 -31.80
CA SER A 182 2.29 -27.30 -33.12
C SER A 182 3.48 -28.12 -33.66
N ALA A 183 4.46 -28.43 -32.81
CA ALA A 183 5.61 -29.26 -33.14
C ALA A 183 5.17 -30.70 -33.47
N ALA A 184 4.26 -31.28 -32.69
CA ALA A 184 3.69 -32.60 -32.95
C ALA A 184 2.95 -32.64 -34.29
N ARG A 185 2.14 -31.61 -34.61
CA ARG A 185 1.46 -31.49 -35.92
C ARG A 185 2.44 -31.38 -37.07
N GLN A 186 3.52 -30.60 -36.93
CA GLN A 186 4.57 -30.49 -37.95
C GLN A 186 5.29 -31.82 -38.18
N LEU A 187 5.62 -32.55 -37.11
CA LEU A 187 6.21 -33.90 -37.19
C LEU A 187 5.28 -34.88 -37.89
N ALA A 188 3.99 -34.90 -37.55
CA ALA A 188 3.00 -35.73 -38.20
C ALA A 188 2.90 -35.43 -39.70
N LYS A 189 2.85 -34.13 -40.06
CA LYS A 189 2.82 -33.69 -41.47
C LYS A 189 4.06 -34.18 -42.24
N ARG A 190 5.26 -34.01 -41.69
CA ARG A 190 6.51 -34.49 -42.32
C ARG A 190 6.50 -36.00 -42.55
N ARG A 191 6.01 -36.77 -41.58
CA ARG A 191 5.91 -38.25 -41.71
C ARG A 191 4.93 -38.66 -42.81
N ILE A 192 3.78 -37.98 -42.91
CA ILE A 192 2.80 -38.22 -43.98
C ILE A 192 3.44 -37.91 -45.35
N GLU A 193 4.09 -36.76 -45.50
CA GLU A 193 4.77 -36.36 -46.74
C GLU A 193 5.84 -37.37 -47.16
N GLN A 194 6.67 -37.83 -46.21
CA GLN A 194 7.69 -38.88 -46.45
C GLN A 194 7.07 -40.21 -46.87
N THR A 195 5.98 -40.62 -46.22
CA THR A 195 5.29 -41.88 -46.52
C THR A 195 4.68 -41.83 -47.91
N LEU A 196 4.04 -40.71 -48.26
CA LEU A 196 3.46 -40.47 -49.57
C LEU A 196 4.53 -40.49 -50.67
N ALA A 197 5.64 -39.77 -50.48
CA ALA A 197 6.76 -39.74 -51.42
C ALA A 197 7.39 -41.14 -51.64
N THR A 198 7.38 -41.99 -50.62
CA THR A 198 7.91 -43.36 -50.71
C THR A 198 6.92 -44.32 -51.38
N ALA A 199 5.61 -44.17 -51.12
CA ALA A 199 4.58 -45.06 -51.61
C ALA A 199 4.15 -44.76 -53.06
N LEU A 200 4.17 -43.49 -53.49
CA LEU A 200 3.75 -43.06 -54.83
C LEU A 200 4.43 -43.82 -55.97
N PRO A 201 5.77 -43.98 -56.01
CA PRO A 201 6.46 -44.69 -57.08
C PRO A 201 6.04 -46.16 -57.19
N VAL A 202 5.78 -46.81 -56.05
CA VAL A 202 5.32 -48.20 -56.00
C VAL A 202 3.88 -48.32 -56.52
N LEU A 203 3.02 -47.38 -56.15
CA LEU A 203 1.65 -47.31 -56.65
C LEU A 203 1.59 -47.04 -58.16
N GLU A 204 2.43 -46.14 -58.67
CA GLU A 204 2.58 -45.88 -60.11
C GLU A 204 3.10 -47.12 -60.86
N LEU A 205 4.07 -47.83 -60.28
CA LEU A 205 4.57 -49.08 -60.85
C LEU A 205 3.47 -50.16 -60.94
N ILE A 206 2.66 -50.31 -59.89
CA ILE A 206 1.53 -51.25 -59.89
C ILE A 206 0.49 -50.84 -60.93
N SER A 207 0.13 -49.56 -61.00
CA SER A 207 -0.80 -49.02 -62.01
C SER A 207 -0.33 -49.29 -63.43
N SER A 208 0.97 -49.06 -63.72
CA SER A 208 1.54 -49.27 -65.04
C SER A 208 1.59 -50.74 -65.48
N LYS A 209 1.53 -51.68 -64.52
CA LYS A 209 1.52 -53.13 -64.78
C LYS A 209 0.11 -53.74 -64.81
N ALA A 210 -0.90 -52.99 -64.41
CA ALA A 210 -2.29 -53.45 -64.33
C ALA A 210 -3.15 -53.03 -65.55
N GLY A 211 -2.55 -52.37 -66.55
CA GLY A 211 -3.13 -52.10 -67.87
C GLY A 211 -2.38 -52.87 -68.95
#